data_AF-A0A0L7M6V8-F1
#
_entry.id   AF-A0A0L7M6V8-F1
#
_cell.length_a   1.000
_cell.length_b   1.000
_cell.length_c   1.000
_cell.angle_alpha   90.00
_cell.angle_beta   90.00
_cell.angle_gamma   90.00
#
_symmetry.space_group_name_H-M   'P 1'
#
loop_
_entity.id
_entity.type
_entity.pdbx_description
1 polymer ?
#
loop_
_entity_poly.entity_id
_entity_poly.type
_entity_poly.pdbx_seq_one_letter_code
_entity_poly.pdbx_strand_id
1 'polypeptide(L)'
;IYFFLIDTIQNVYLNNYSNIVRILLILFSIPFFICYYWSFAKCSIVNPGYVDDTWEINAEENNIPIEKRKIRNYVPNKYTICDKCDFLTCNKCILKMDHHCPWIGTCVGEKNLKFFFLFLIYGFFTTSYISITVIPIFINALCAKEIQENSDRINHITLLITICTALTLTLALLFNPYDLGIYNNWKAVFDEFTWKWFFPLNVECAQKTNYLYPLNDKYMNIINTDMNDFLLDNNNENIKEDGD
;
A
#
# COMPACT_ATOMS: atom_id res chain seq x y z
N ILE A 1 -4.98 4.51 -18.94
CA ILE A 1 -4.70 5.83 -18.31
C ILE A 1 -4.01 6.80 -19.26
N TYR A 2 -2.87 6.44 -19.88
CA TYR A 2 -2.21 7.33 -20.86
C TYR A 2 -3.08 7.67 -22.09
N PHE A 3 -3.67 6.67 -22.76
CA PHE A 3 -4.58 6.91 -23.89
C PHE A 3 -5.78 7.80 -23.50
N PHE A 4 -6.38 7.53 -22.34
CA PHE A 4 -7.47 8.35 -21.81
C PHE A 4 -7.07 9.79 -21.51
N LEU A 5 -5.81 10.06 -21.13
CA LEU A 5 -5.33 11.43 -21.00
C LEU A 5 -5.31 12.15 -22.34
N ILE A 6 -4.82 11.49 -23.39
CA ILE A 6 -4.77 12.06 -24.74
C ILE A 6 -6.20 12.36 -25.21
N ASP A 7 -7.11 11.40 -25.06
CA ASP A 7 -8.53 11.56 -25.41
C ASP A 7 -9.17 12.69 -24.60
N THR A 8 -8.86 12.80 -23.30
CA THR A 8 -9.29 13.90 -22.44
C THR A 8 -8.78 15.25 -22.96
N ILE A 9 -7.51 15.38 -23.34
CA ILE A 9 -6.94 16.65 -23.83
C ILE A 9 -7.53 17.05 -25.19
N GLN A 10 -7.84 16.06 -26.03
CA GLN A 10 -8.45 16.24 -27.35
C GLN A 10 -9.98 16.38 -27.29
N ASN A 11 -10.57 16.29 -26.10
CA ASN A 11 -12.01 16.37 -25.91
C ASN A 11 -12.57 17.70 -26.43
N VAL A 12 -13.44 17.63 -27.44
CA VAL A 12 -14.04 18.78 -28.11
C VAL A 12 -14.84 19.66 -27.14
N TYR A 13 -15.41 19.09 -26.07
CA TYR A 13 -16.12 19.86 -25.05
C TYR A 13 -15.21 20.77 -24.24
N LEU A 14 -13.89 20.48 -24.18
CA LEU A 14 -12.94 21.40 -23.56
C LEU A 14 -12.80 22.71 -24.35
N ASN A 15 -13.17 22.73 -25.63
CA ASN A 15 -13.17 23.96 -26.46
C ASN A 15 -14.23 24.98 -26.01
N ASN A 16 -15.20 24.57 -25.18
CA ASN A 16 -16.16 25.50 -24.57
C ASN A 16 -15.51 26.34 -23.45
N TYR A 17 -14.36 25.92 -22.93
CA TYR A 17 -13.59 26.69 -21.94
C TYR A 17 -12.58 27.60 -22.64
N SER A 18 -12.20 28.68 -21.96
CA SER A 18 -11.17 29.59 -22.47
C SER A 18 -9.82 28.88 -22.63
N ASN A 19 -8.98 29.39 -23.54
CA ASN A 19 -7.62 28.86 -23.75
C ASN A 19 -6.80 28.83 -22.46
N ILE A 20 -6.98 29.84 -21.58
CA ILE A 20 -6.30 29.90 -20.28
C ILE A 20 -6.70 28.71 -19.41
N VAL A 21 -8.00 28.42 -19.28
CA VAL A 21 -8.50 27.30 -18.47
C VAL A 21 -7.97 25.96 -19.00
N ARG A 22 -7.96 25.78 -20.32
CA ARG A 22 -7.43 24.55 -20.96
C ARG A 22 -5.93 24.37 -20.68
N ILE A 23 -5.14 25.43 -20.80
CA ILE A 23 -3.70 25.40 -20.50
C ILE A 23 -3.48 25.03 -19.03
N LEU A 24 -4.22 25.66 -18.11
CA LEU A 24 -4.11 25.36 -16.67
C LEU A 24 -4.48 23.91 -16.35
N LEU A 25 -5.54 23.37 -16.97
CA LEU A 25 -5.94 21.97 -16.79
C LEU A 25 -4.86 20.99 -17.27
N ILE A 26 -4.21 21.28 -18.40
CA ILE A 26 -3.12 20.44 -18.92
C ILE A 26 -1.90 20.53 -17.98
N LEU A 27 -1.47 21.75 -17.64
CA LEU A 27 -0.31 21.97 -16.76
C LEU A 27 -0.49 21.32 -15.39
N PHE A 28 -1.70 21.36 -14.84
CA PHE A 28 -2.00 20.74 -13.54
C PHE A 28 -2.03 19.20 -13.61
N SER A 29 -2.41 18.62 -14.75
CA SER A 29 -2.48 17.15 -14.90
C SER A 29 -1.11 16.49 -15.01
N ILE A 30 -0.15 17.12 -15.71
CA ILE A 30 1.15 16.52 -16.05
C ILE A 30 1.91 15.99 -14.82
N PRO A 31 2.05 16.74 -13.71
CA PRO A 31 2.74 16.25 -12.52
C PRO A 31 2.11 14.98 -11.93
N PHE A 32 0.77 14.89 -11.89
CA PHE A 32 0.10 13.71 -11.35
C PHE A 32 0.32 12.47 -12.21
N PHE A 33 0.33 12.62 -13.53
CA PHE A 33 0.65 11.51 -14.44
C PHE A 33 2.10 11.04 -14.30
N ILE A 34 3.05 11.98 -14.22
CA ILE A 34 4.46 11.65 -13.99
C ILE A 34 4.61 10.90 -12.66
N CYS A 35 4.04 11.44 -11.58
CA CYS A 35 4.13 10.80 -10.27
C CYS A 35 3.39 9.46 -10.20
N TYR A 36 2.27 9.29 -10.91
CA TYR A 36 1.55 8.01 -11.02
C TYR A 36 2.43 6.92 -11.62
N TYR A 37 3.00 7.14 -12.81
CA TYR A 37 3.84 6.15 -13.47
C TYR A 37 5.17 5.93 -12.75
N TRP A 38 5.76 6.99 -12.17
CA TRP A 38 6.97 6.86 -11.38
C TRP A 38 6.72 6.01 -10.13
N SER A 39 5.61 6.24 -9.42
CA SER A 39 5.23 5.45 -8.25
C SER A 39 4.93 3.99 -8.63
N PHE A 40 4.21 3.75 -9.74
CA PHE A 40 3.96 2.41 -10.27
C PHE A 40 5.25 1.66 -10.59
N ALA A 41 6.19 2.30 -11.29
CA ALA A 41 7.48 1.70 -11.59
C ALA A 41 8.25 1.36 -10.31
N LYS A 42 8.27 2.28 -9.34
CA LYS A 42 8.96 2.07 -8.07
C LYS A 42 8.34 0.95 -7.24
N CYS A 43 7.01 0.86 -7.13
CA CYS A 43 6.39 -0.21 -6.34
C CYS A 43 6.55 -1.59 -7.00
N SER A 44 6.63 -1.65 -8.33
CA SER A 44 6.80 -2.90 -9.09
C SER A 44 8.24 -3.40 -9.11
N ILE A 45 9.23 -2.50 -9.11
CA ILE A 45 10.65 -2.84 -9.31
C ILE A 45 11.43 -2.93 -8.00
N VAL A 46 11.10 -2.09 -7.01
CA VAL A 46 11.85 -2.07 -5.74
C VAL A 46 11.57 -3.38 -4.99
N ASN A 47 12.65 -4.00 -4.49
CA ASN A 47 12.58 -5.15 -3.60
C ASN A 47 11.61 -4.82 -2.44
N PRO A 48 10.54 -5.61 -2.23
CA PRO A 48 9.52 -5.31 -1.22
C PRO A 48 10.00 -5.43 0.23
N GLY A 49 11.20 -5.98 0.42
CA GLY A 49 11.75 -6.31 1.72
C GLY A 49 11.93 -7.81 1.90
N TYR A 50 12.55 -8.50 0.94
CA TYR A 50 12.96 -9.89 1.16
C TYR A 50 13.82 -9.97 2.43
N VAL A 51 13.48 -10.88 3.33
CA VAL A 51 14.32 -11.22 4.49
C VAL A 51 15.61 -11.83 3.95
N ASP A 52 16.75 -11.27 4.36
CA ASP A 52 18.07 -11.76 4.00
C ASP A 52 18.61 -12.71 5.07
N ASP A 53 19.75 -13.34 4.80
CA ASP A 53 20.35 -14.34 5.68
C ASP A 53 20.99 -13.74 6.94
N THR A 54 20.87 -12.43 7.18
CA THR A 54 21.46 -11.77 8.36
C THR A 54 20.53 -11.75 9.57
N TRP A 55 19.31 -12.26 9.44
CA TRP A 55 18.30 -12.22 10.51
C TRP A 55 18.74 -12.97 11.78
N GLU A 56 19.51 -14.04 11.66
CA GLU A 56 20.04 -14.80 12.82
C GLU A 56 21.03 -13.96 13.62
N ILE A 57 22.00 -13.34 12.93
CA ILE A 57 22.98 -12.43 13.55
C ILE A 57 22.27 -11.26 14.23
N ASN A 58 21.26 -10.70 13.58
CA ASN A 58 20.46 -9.62 14.14
C ASN A 58 19.75 -10.05 15.44
N ALA A 59 19.20 -11.27 15.49
CA ALA A 59 18.59 -11.81 16.70
C ALA A 59 19.61 -11.94 17.84
N GLU A 60 20.81 -12.43 17.55
CA GLU A 60 21.90 -12.58 18.52
C GLU A 60 22.36 -11.22 19.07
N GLU A 61 22.63 -10.24 18.18
CA GLU A 61 23.09 -8.90 18.57
C GLU A 61 22.08 -8.15 19.46
N ASN A 62 20.78 -8.39 19.25
CA ASN A 62 19.71 -7.75 20.01
C ASN A 62 19.20 -8.59 21.19
N ASN A 63 19.84 -9.74 21.49
CA ASN A 63 19.43 -10.68 22.55
C ASN A 63 17.97 -11.16 22.42
N ILE A 64 17.53 -11.44 21.20
CA ILE A 64 16.16 -11.89 20.90
C ILE A 64 16.15 -13.42 20.74
N PRO A 65 15.30 -14.16 21.49
CA PRO A 65 15.21 -15.60 21.35
C PRO A 65 14.75 -16.02 19.94
N ILE A 66 15.36 -17.08 19.41
CA ILE A 66 14.95 -17.72 18.17
C ILE A 66 14.11 -18.96 18.51
N GLU A 67 12.85 -18.96 18.08
CA GLU A 67 11.97 -20.12 18.13
C GLU A 67 12.17 -20.97 16.87
N LYS A 68 12.83 -22.11 17.05
CA LYS A 68 13.17 -23.04 15.95
C LYS A 68 11.99 -23.86 15.44
N ARG A 69 10.86 -23.86 16.15
CA ARG A 69 9.64 -24.53 15.67
C ARG A 69 8.94 -23.65 14.64
N LYS A 70 8.36 -24.28 13.62
CA LYS A 70 7.44 -23.65 12.68
C LYS A 70 6.13 -23.33 13.42
N ILE A 71 5.97 -22.09 13.85
CA ILE A 71 4.76 -21.60 14.53
C ILE A 71 3.95 -20.75 13.55
N ARG A 72 2.64 -21.02 13.46
CA ARG A 72 1.72 -20.32 12.53
C ARG A 72 1.29 -18.94 13.01
N ASN A 73 1.30 -18.75 14.32
CA ASN A 73 0.82 -17.55 14.99
C ASN A 73 1.99 -16.63 15.34
N TYR A 74 1.70 -15.33 15.38
CA TYR A 74 2.65 -14.33 15.83
C TYR A 74 3.09 -14.63 17.26
N VAL A 75 4.40 -14.61 17.50
CA VAL A 75 4.98 -14.73 18.84
C VAL A 75 5.77 -13.44 19.11
N PRO A 76 5.35 -12.64 20.10
CA PRO A 76 6.03 -11.40 20.42
C PRO A 76 7.45 -11.64 20.93
N ASN A 77 8.34 -10.68 20.64
CA ASN A 77 9.73 -10.64 21.12
C ASN A 77 10.55 -11.91 20.81
N LYS A 78 10.24 -12.62 19.72
CA LYS A 78 11.00 -13.77 19.25
C LYS A 78 11.08 -13.78 17.73
N TYR A 79 12.18 -14.28 17.19
CA TYR A 79 12.23 -14.69 15.79
C TYR A 79 11.54 -16.04 15.65
N THR A 80 10.76 -16.23 14.58
CA THR A 80 10.04 -17.48 14.30
C THR A 80 10.39 -17.98 12.90
N ILE A 81 10.40 -19.29 12.72
CA ILE A 81 10.62 -19.89 11.40
C ILE A 81 9.30 -19.90 10.62
N CYS A 82 9.32 -19.29 9.44
CA CYS A 82 8.20 -19.26 8.50
C CYS A 82 7.77 -20.67 8.09
N ASP A 83 6.50 -21.01 8.27
CA ASP A 83 5.89 -22.25 7.77
C ASP A 83 5.15 -22.08 6.44
N LYS A 84 5.01 -20.83 5.96
CA LYS A 84 4.17 -20.47 4.81
C LYS A 84 4.94 -20.15 3.54
N CYS A 85 6.27 -20.00 3.63
CA CYS A 85 7.07 -19.42 2.57
C CYS A 85 7.02 -20.23 1.27
N ASP A 86 6.93 -21.55 1.38
CA ASP A 86 6.77 -22.46 0.24
C ASP A 86 5.40 -22.33 -0.47
N PHE A 87 4.43 -21.67 0.16
CA PHE A 87 3.06 -21.48 -0.35
C PHE A 87 2.75 -20.03 -0.73
N LEU A 88 3.68 -19.10 -0.48
CA LEU A 88 3.54 -17.70 -0.90
C LEU A 88 3.85 -17.57 -2.39
N THR A 89 3.10 -16.76 -3.13
CA THR A 89 3.36 -16.54 -4.57
C THR A 89 4.80 -16.10 -4.87
N CYS A 90 5.43 -15.37 -3.95
CA CYS A 90 6.81 -14.89 -4.06
C CYS A 90 7.87 -15.90 -3.55
N ASN A 91 7.47 -17.03 -2.94
CA ASN A 91 8.33 -18.04 -2.32
C ASN A 91 9.42 -17.51 -1.36
N LYS A 92 9.14 -16.39 -0.68
CA LYS A 92 10.09 -15.68 0.20
C LYS A 92 9.35 -15.00 1.36
N CYS A 93 10.00 -14.93 2.52
CA CYS A 93 9.59 -14.02 3.60
C CYS A 93 9.72 -12.57 3.13
N ILE A 94 8.69 -11.76 3.37
CA ILE A 94 8.67 -10.32 3.11
C ILE A 94 8.51 -9.58 4.44
N LEU A 95 9.39 -8.62 4.71
CA LEU A 95 9.34 -7.74 5.87
C LEU A 95 8.06 -6.90 5.83
N LYS A 96 7.33 -6.90 6.96
CA LYS A 96 6.00 -6.27 7.10
C LYS A 96 5.13 -6.52 5.87
N MET A 97 5.04 -7.79 5.44
CA MET A 97 4.23 -8.15 4.29
C MET A 97 2.81 -7.61 4.46
N ASP A 98 2.34 -6.87 3.46
CA ASP A 98 0.96 -6.43 3.38
C ASP A 98 0.17 -7.45 2.55
N HIS A 99 0.50 -7.59 1.26
CA HIS A 99 -0.12 -8.58 0.39
C HIS A 99 0.74 -8.89 -0.84
N HIS A 100 0.42 -9.96 -1.57
CA HIS A 100 0.88 -10.13 -2.94
C HIS A 100 -0.06 -9.41 -3.90
N CYS A 101 0.46 -8.53 -4.75
CA CYS A 101 -0.34 -7.72 -5.66
C CYS A 101 -0.09 -8.16 -7.12
N PRO A 102 -1.03 -8.89 -7.75
CA PRO A 102 -0.88 -9.34 -9.13
C PRO A 102 -0.73 -8.19 -10.13
N TRP A 103 -1.29 -7.02 -9.79
CA TRP A 103 -1.33 -5.84 -10.68
C TRP A 103 0.04 -5.18 -10.87
N ILE A 104 0.91 -5.26 -9.87
CA ILE A 104 2.29 -4.76 -9.93
C ILE A 104 3.30 -5.91 -10.14
N GLY A 105 2.82 -7.15 -10.19
CA GLY A 105 3.63 -8.35 -10.42
C GLY A 105 4.57 -8.73 -9.27
N THR A 106 4.36 -8.20 -8.06
CA THR A 106 5.24 -8.47 -6.91
C THR A 106 4.50 -8.36 -5.57
N CYS A 107 5.17 -8.76 -4.50
CA CYS A 107 4.71 -8.56 -3.14
C CYS A 107 4.78 -7.06 -2.74
N VAL A 108 3.86 -6.61 -1.89
CA VAL A 108 3.89 -5.31 -1.21
C VAL A 108 4.35 -5.55 0.22
N GLY A 109 5.42 -4.89 0.62
CA GLY A 109 6.05 -5.00 1.93
C GLY A 109 6.76 -3.71 2.30
N GLU A 110 7.48 -3.73 3.42
CA GLU A 110 8.09 -2.55 4.03
C GLU A 110 8.80 -1.60 3.04
N LYS A 111 9.64 -2.15 2.15
CA LYS A 111 10.53 -1.34 1.30
C LYS A 111 9.85 -0.75 0.07
N ASN A 112 8.67 -1.24 -0.33
CA ASN A 112 7.91 -0.70 -1.46
C ASN A 112 6.51 -0.18 -1.09
N LEU A 113 6.08 -0.30 0.18
CA LEU A 113 4.77 0.13 0.67
C LEU A 113 4.50 1.61 0.39
N LYS A 114 5.49 2.50 0.62
CA LYS A 114 5.37 3.93 0.30
C LYS A 114 5.02 4.16 -1.17
N PHE A 115 5.71 3.48 -2.08
CA PHE A 115 5.50 3.64 -3.52
C PHE A 115 4.13 3.10 -3.92
N PHE A 116 3.67 2.02 -3.28
CA PHE A 116 2.34 1.47 -3.50
C PHE A 116 1.25 2.46 -3.06
N PHE A 117 1.37 3.09 -1.89
CA PHE A 117 0.44 4.13 -1.47
C PHE A 117 0.44 5.34 -2.41
N LEU A 118 1.61 5.81 -2.82
CA LEU A 118 1.71 6.91 -3.79
C LEU A 118 1.07 6.56 -5.13
N PHE A 119 1.27 5.32 -5.60
CA PHE A 119 0.62 4.82 -6.79
C PHE A 119 -0.92 4.90 -6.68
N LEU A 120 -1.50 4.51 -5.53
CA LEU A 120 -2.94 4.62 -5.29
C LEU A 120 -3.41 6.08 -5.22
N ILE A 121 -2.69 6.95 -4.50
CA ILE A 121 -3.03 8.36 -4.33
C ILE A 121 -3.00 9.10 -5.68
N TYR A 122 -1.91 8.95 -6.43
CA TYR A 122 -1.81 9.56 -7.76
C TYR A 122 -2.75 8.91 -8.77
N GLY A 123 -3.05 7.62 -8.60
CA GLY A 123 -4.08 6.92 -9.36
C GLY A 123 -5.45 7.58 -9.14
N PHE A 124 -5.83 7.82 -7.89
CA PHE A 124 -7.07 8.51 -7.54
C PHE A 124 -7.15 9.92 -8.15
N PHE A 125 -6.12 10.75 -8.01
CA PHE A 125 -6.13 12.10 -8.60
C PHE A 125 -6.19 12.06 -10.13
N THR A 126 -5.41 11.18 -10.76
CA THR A 126 -5.36 11.03 -12.22
C THR A 126 -6.71 10.58 -12.77
N THR A 127 -7.31 9.56 -12.15
CA THR A 127 -8.60 9.02 -12.59
C THR A 127 -9.75 9.98 -12.27
N SER A 128 -9.71 10.70 -11.14
CA SER A 128 -10.68 11.76 -10.83
C SER A 128 -10.63 12.91 -11.83
N TYR A 129 -9.43 13.33 -12.24
CA TYR A 129 -9.24 14.32 -13.30
C TYR A 129 -9.89 13.86 -14.61
N ILE A 130 -9.59 12.64 -15.05
CA ILE A 130 -10.20 12.07 -16.27
C ILE A 130 -11.73 12.05 -16.13
N SER A 131 -12.27 11.52 -15.02
CA SER A 131 -13.71 11.48 -14.78
C SER A 131 -14.36 12.86 -14.91
N ILE A 132 -13.82 13.88 -14.24
CA ILE A 132 -14.37 15.26 -14.30
C ILE A 132 -14.40 15.80 -15.73
N THR A 133 -13.34 15.58 -16.51
CA THR A 133 -13.27 16.07 -17.90
C THR A 133 -14.22 15.35 -18.85
N VAL A 134 -14.65 14.13 -18.52
CA VAL A 134 -15.53 13.31 -19.37
C VAL A 134 -17.00 13.43 -18.97
N ILE A 135 -17.33 13.91 -17.76
CA ILE A 135 -18.72 14.14 -17.29
C ILE A 135 -19.62 14.85 -18.33
N PRO A 136 -19.19 15.94 -19.01
CA PRO A 136 -20.05 16.59 -20.00
C PRO A 136 -20.40 15.70 -21.20
N ILE A 137 -19.47 14.85 -21.64
CA ILE A 137 -19.74 13.87 -22.70
C ILE A 137 -20.76 12.85 -22.20
N PHE A 138 -20.54 12.34 -20.99
CA PHE A 138 -21.41 11.35 -20.37
C PHE A 138 -22.84 11.86 -20.20
N ILE A 139 -23.03 13.08 -19.69
CA ILE A 139 -24.36 13.70 -19.56
C ILE A 139 -25.04 13.85 -20.92
N ASN A 140 -24.33 14.33 -21.94
CA ASN A 140 -24.92 14.45 -23.28
C ASN A 140 -25.30 13.11 -23.88
N ALA A 141 -24.48 12.08 -23.65
CA ALA A 141 -24.75 10.74 -24.10
C ALA A 141 -25.98 10.12 -23.39
N LEU A 142 -26.19 10.41 -22.10
CA LEU A 142 -27.41 10.04 -21.38
C LEU A 142 -28.66 10.81 -21.87
N CYS A 143 -28.48 12.06 -22.30
CA CYS A 143 -29.57 12.90 -22.81
C CYS A 143 -29.89 12.67 -24.29
N ALA A 144 -28.99 12.06 -25.07
CA ALA A 144 -29.17 11.79 -26.48
C ALA A 144 -30.25 10.71 -26.68
N LYS A 145 -31.32 11.06 -27.41
CA LYS A 145 -32.45 10.15 -27.69
C LYS A 145 -32.17 9.10 -28.79
N GLU A 146 -31.06 9.20 -29.50
CA GLU A 146 -30.66 8.25 -30.55
C GLU A 146 -29.43 7.44 -30.15
N ILE A 147 -29.52 6.12 -30.32
CA ILE A 147 -28.45 5.15 -30.06
C ILE A 147 -27.43 5.26 -31.19
N GLN A 148 -26.35 5.99 -30.95
CA GLN A 148 -25.16 5.93 -31.79
C GLN A 148 -24.18 4.97 -31.14
N GLU A 149 -23.78 3.87 -31.79
CA GLU A 149 -22.87 2.85 -31.23
C GLU A 149 -21.53 3.41 -30.70
N ASN A 150 -21.09 4.57 -31.21
CA ASN A 150 -19.92 5.29 -30.68
C ASN A 150 -20.18 5.99 -29.33
N SER A 151 -21.43 6.38 -29.04
CA SER A 151 -21.89 6.92 -27.76
C SER A 151 -21.77 5.86 -26.66
N ASP A 152 -22.21 4.63 -26.95
CA ASP A 152 -22.23 3.53 -25.97
C ASP A 152 -20.82 3.08 -25.57
N ARG A 153 -19.88 2.98 -26.52
CA ARG A 153 -18.48 2.66 -26.20
C ARG A 153 -17.85 3.71 -25.29
N ILE A 154 -18.10 5.00 -25.55
CA ILE A 154 -17.60 6.10 -24.71
C ILE A 154 -18.26 6.06 -23.32
N ASN A 155 -19.55 5.74 -23.23
CA ASN A 155 -20.28 5.57 -21.98
C ASN A 155 -19.73 4.43 -21.11
N HIS A 156 -19.49 3.25 -21.71
CA HIS A 156 -18.93 2.11 -21.00
C HIS A 156 -17.51 2.37 -20.49
N ILE A 157 -16.69 3.04 -21.30
CA ILE A 157 -15.33 3.45 -20.91
C ILE A 157 -15.38 4.46 -19.74
N THR A 158 -16.28 5.44 -19.81
CA THR A 158 -16.44 6.46 -18.75
C THR A 158 -16.94 5.84 -17.45
N LEU A 159 -17.89 4.90 -17.53
CA LEU A 159 -18.39 4.15 -16.40
C LEU A 159 -17.29 3.29 -15.77
N LEU A 160 -16.48 2.61 -16.59
CA LEU A 160 -15.34 1.83 -16.12
C LEU A 160 -14.32 2.71 -15.39
N ILE A 161 -13.99 3.89 -15.94
CA ILE A 161 -13.08 4.85 -15.28
C ILE A 161 -13.68 5.34 -13.96
N THR A 162 -15.00 5.58 -13.91
CA THR A 162 -15.71 6.01 -12.69
C THR A 162 -15.72 4.90 -11.62
N ILE A 163 -15.87 3.65 -12.02
CA ILE A 163 -15.77 2.50 -11.12
C ILE A 163 -14.33 2.32 -10.63
N CYS A 164 -13.34 2.50 -11.50
CA CYS A 164 -11.93 2.48 -11.12
C CYS A 164 -11.59 3.59 -10.11
N THR A 165 -12.08 4.83 -10.29
CA THR A 165 -11.94 5.91 -9.29
C THR A 165 -12.51 5.49 -7.94
N ALA A 166 -13.74 4.94 -7.94
CA ALA A 166 -14.41 4.53 -6.71
C ALA A 166 -13.66 3.40 -5.99
N LEU A 167 -13.19 2.39 -6.74
CA LEU A 167 -12.36 1.29 -6.21
C LEU A 167 -11.03 1.79 -5.64
N THR A 168 -10.34 2.72 -6.31
CA THR A 168 -9.10 3.30 -5.79
C THR A 168 -9.31 4.10 -4.50
N LEU A 169 -10.47 4.77 -4.37
CA LEU A 169 -10.85 5.47 -3.15
C LEU A 169 -11.17 4.51 -2.00
N THR A 170 -11.86 3.39 -2.28
CA THR A 170 -12.17 2.37 -1.27
C THR A 170 -10.92 1.66 -0.77
N LEU A 171 -9.96 1.33 -1.66
CA LEU A 171 -8.69 0.70 -1.29
C LEU A 171 -7.79 1.63 -0.46
N ALA A 172 -7.85 2.95 -0.70
CA ALA A 172 -7.14 3.95 0.10
C ALA A 172 -7.71 4.14 1.52
N LEU A 173 -8.95 3.69 1.77
CA LEU A 173 -9.65 3.83 3.05
C LEU A 173 -9.64 2.54 3.89
N LEU A 174 -8.97 1.47 3.45
CA LEU A 174 -8.93 0.22 4.22
C LEU A 174 -8.11 0.39 5.51
N PHE A 175 -8.75 -0.07 6.60
CA PHE A 175 -8.34 0.02 7.99
C PHE A 175 -6.89 -0.45 8.24
N ASN A 176 -6.10 0.36 8.97
CA ASN A 176 -4.79 -0.03 9.46
C ASN A 176 -4.91 -0.61 10.89
N PRO A 177 -4.64 -1.91 11.11
CA PRO A 177 -4.66 -2.50 12.46
C PRO A 177 -3.53 -2.01 13.37
N TYR A 178 -2.51 -1.34 12.83
CA TYR A 178 -1.35 -0.78 13.56
C TYR A 178 -1.47 0.73 13.81
N ASP A 179 -2.69 1.23 14.07
CA ASP A 179 -2.92 2.66 14.22
C ASP A 179 -2.19 3.27 15.44
N LEU A 180 -1.17 4.10 15.18
CA LEU A 180 -0.41 4.92 16.13
C LEU A 180 -0.84 6.40 16.08
N GLY A 181 -1.98 6.70 15.44
CA GLY A 181 -2.44 8.04 15.10
C GLY A 181 -2.00 8.46 13.69
N ILE A 182 -2.78 9.35 13.05
CA ILE A 182 -2.59 9.80 11.67
C ILE A 182 -1.14 10.21 11.39
N TYR A 183 -0.55 11.11 12.18
CA TYR A 183 0.78 11.62 11.87
C TYR A 183 1.87 10.54 11.97
N ASN A 184 1.84 9.71 13.02
CA ASN A 184 2.88 8.72 13.28
C ASN A 184 2.84 7.55 12.28
N ASN A 185 1.63 7.12 11.89
CA ASN A 185 1.47 6.12 10.83
C ASN A 185 2.03 6.62 9.50
N TRP A 186 1.70 7.85 9.14
CA TRP A 186 2.19 8.46 7.90
C TRP A 186 3.70 8.67 7.95
N LYS A 187 4.25 9.16 9.07
CA LYS A 187 5.72 9.27 9.26
C LYS A 187 6.42 7.93 9.10
N ALA A 188 5.84 6.85 9.64
CA ALA A 188 6.41 5.51 9.57
C ALA A 188 6.49 4.96 8.13
N VAL A 189 5.58 5.37 7.25
CA VAL A 189 5.54 4.93 5.84
C VAL A 189 6.30 5.90 4.91
N PHE A 190 6.13 7.21 5.11
CA PHE A 190 6.51 8.21 4.11
C PHE A 190 7.84 8.93 4.36
N ASP A 191 8.49 8.69 5.51
CA ASP A 191 9.73 9.31 6.02
C ASP A 191 9.46 10.44 7.04
N GLU A 192 10.51 10.86 7.74
CA GLU A 192 10.49 11.98 8.70
C GLU A 192 10.29 13.33 8.01
N PHE A 193 10.86 13.50 6.82
CA PHE A 193 10.74 14.74 6.07
C PHE A 193 9.45 14.77 5.25
N THR A 194 8.50 15.61 5.65
CA THR A 194 7.16 15.72 5.04
C THR A 194 7.18 16.09 3.56
N TRP A 195 8.17 16.83 3.09
CA TRP A 195 8.28 17.14 1.66
C TRP A 195 8.55 15.88 0.80
N LYS A 196 9.21 14.85 1.36
CA LYS A 196 9.42 13.56 0.69
C LYS A 196 8.13 12.74 0.59
N TRP A 197 7.07 13.12 1.29
CA TRP A 197 5.82 12.36 1.29
C TRP A 197 5.13 12.39 -0.07
N PHE A 198 5.34 13.44 -0.85
CA PHE A 198 4.74 13.64 -2.17
C PHE A 198 5.61 13.16 -3.32
N PHE A 199 6.69 12.43 -3.04
CA PHE A 199 7.58 11.96 -4.09
C PHE A 199 7.95 10.49 -3.86
N PRO A 200 8.03 9.68 -4.94
CA PRO A 200 8.43 8.28 -4.86
C PRO A 200 9.96 8.15 -4.70
N LEU A 201 10.48 8.82 -3.68
CA LEU A 201 11.87 8.75 -3.24
C LEU A 201 12.03 7.67 -2.17
N ASN A 202 13.20 7.06 -2.15
CA ASN A 202 13.56 6.06 -1.14
C ASN A 202 13.43 6.64 0.27
N VAL A 203 12.95 5.81 1.20
CA VAL A 203 12.86 6.16 2.62
C VAL A 203 14.21 5.86 3.27
N GLU A 204 14.78 6.84 3.96
CA GLU A 204 16.08 6.68 4.64
C GLU A 204 15.92 6.00 6.01
N CYS A 205 14.78 6.18 6.67
CA CYS A 205 14.54 5.69 8.04
C CYS A 205 14.31 4.17 8.13
N ALA A 206 13.73 3.55 7.10
CA ALA A 206 13.38 2.12 7.08
C ALA A 206 14.60 1.18 7.19
N GLN A 207 15.82 1.69 7.03
CA GLN A 207 17.05 0.90 7.15
C GLN A 207 17.59 0.81 8.60
N LYS A 208 17.09 1.61 9.54
CA LYS A 208 17.68 1.73 10.90
C LYS A 208 17.10 0.78 11.94
N THR A 209 16.01 0.06 11.64
CA THR A 209 15.23 -0.62 12.68
C THR A 209 15.71 -2.02 13.03
N ASN A 210 16.71 -2.60 12.35
CA ASN A 210 17.15 -3.97 12.62
C ASN A 210 15.98 -4.97 12.65
N TYR A 211 14.94 -4.76 11.83
CA TYR A 211 13.72 -5.58 11.82
C TYR A 211 12.86 -5.52 13.10
N LEU A 212 13.12 -4.53 13.98
CA LEU A 212 12.33 -4.26 15.18
C LEU A 212 11.34 -3.13 14.97
N TYR A 213 10.08 -3.37 15.29
CA TYR A 213 9.01 -2.40 15.09
C TYR A 213 8.37 -2.02 16.43
N PRO A 214 8.16 -0.71 16.69
CA PRO A 214 7.49 -0.27 17.90
C PRO A 214 6.03 -0.74 17.88
N LEU A 215 5.58 -1.29 19.00
CA LEU A 215 4.20 -1.71 19.23
C LEU A 215 3.44 -0.62 19.98
N ASN A 216 2.14 -0.49 19.74
CA ASN A 216 1.32 0.43 20.52
C ASN A 216 0.98 -0.15 21.89
N ASP A 217 0.59 0.70 22.85
CA ASP A 217 0.31 0.31 24.23
C ASP A 217 -0.78 -0.78 24.32
N LYS A 218 -1.75 -0.78 23.41
CA LYS A 218 -2.81 -1.79 23.35
C LYS A 218 -2.26 -3.19 23.04
N TYR A 219 -1.37 -3.29 22.04
CA TYR A 219 -0.71 -4.56 21.69
C TYR A 219 0.36 -4.94 22.69
N MET A 220 1.09 -3.97 23.27
CA MET A 220 2.00 -4.23 24.39
C MET A 220 1.25 -4.85 25.57
N ASN A 221 0.05 -4.36 25.89
CA ASN A 221 -0.77 -4.92 26.95
C ASN A 221 -1.28 -6.33 26.62
N ILE A 222 -1.71 -6.62 25.38
CA ILE A 222 -2.09 -7.98 24.96
C ILE A 222 -0.89 -8.93 25.08
N ILE A 223 0.27 -8.51 24.56
CA ILE A 223 1.52 -9.28 24.61
C ILE A 223 1.97 -9.55 26.05
N ASN A 224 1.87 -8.55 26.93
CA ASN A 224 2.20 -8.71 28.35
C ASN A 224 1.22 -9.66 29.04
N THR A 225 -0.05 -9.67 28.63
CA THR A 225 -1.06 -10.60 29.15
C THR A 225 -0.76 -12.03 28.68
N ASP A 226 -0.50 -12.22 27.39
CA ASP A 226 -0.13 -13.53 26.81
C ASP A 226 1.21 -14.05 27.37
N MET A 227 2.18 -13.17 27.64
CA MET A 227 3.43 -13.54 28.31
C MET A 227 3.19 -13.98 29.76
N ASN A 228 2.33 -13.28 30.49
CA ASN A 228 1.97 -13.67 31.86
C ASN A 228 1.27 -15.02 31.86
N ASP A 229 0.35 -15.27 30.93
CA ASP A 229 -0.35 -16.56 30.82
C ASP A 229 0.63 -17.69 30.45
N PHE A 230 1.57 -17.45 29.52
CA PHE A 230 2.61 -18.43 29.17
C PHE A 230 3.59 -18.72 30.34
N LEU A 231 3.94 -17.71 31.13
CA LEU A 231 4.77 -17.88 32.33
C LEU A 231 4.01 -18.61 33.44
N LEU A 232 2.71 -18.37 33.58
CA LEU A 232 1.85 -19.08 34.52
C LEU A 232 1.71 -20.56 34.15
N ASP A 233 1.54 -20.88 32.86
CA ASP A 233 1.48 -22.26 32.39
C ASP A 233 2.81 -23.02 32.62
N ASN A 234 3.96 -22.41 32.29
CA ASN A 234 5.26 -23.04 32.55
C ASN A 234 5.56 -23.22 34.05
N ASN A 235 5.17 -22.26 34.88
CA ASN A 235 5.33 -22.41 36.33
C ASN A 235 4.45 -23.54 36.89
N ASN A 236 3.24 -23.74 36.33
CA ASN A 236 2.37 -24.84 36.72
C ASN A 236 2.85 -26.22 36.21
N GLU A 237 3.57 -26.27 35.09
CA GLU A 237 4.23 -27.50 34.62
C GLU A 237 5.47 -27.85 35.46
N ASN A 238 6.31 -26.88 35.81
CA ASN A 238 7.47 -27.10 36.69
C ASN A 238 7.07 -27.55 38.11
N ILE A 239 5.95 -27.04 38.65
CA ILE A 239 5.41 -27.49 39.94
C ILE A 239 4.89 -28.95 39.88
N LYS A 240 4.55 -29.47 38.69
CA LYS A 240 4.13 -30.86 38.52
C LYS A 240 5.31 -31.82 38.36
N GLU A 241 6.46 -31.37 37.88
CA GLU A 241 7.66 -32.22 37.74
C GLU A 241 8.47 -32.32 39.05
N ASP A 242 8.40 -31.33 39.94
CA ASP A 242 9.05 -31.37 41.26
C ASP A 242 8.21 -32.09 42.35
N GLY A 243 7.13 -32.78 41.94
CA GLY A 243 6.12 -33.39 42.81
C GLY A 243 6.13 -34.92 42.91
N ASP A 244 7.06 -35.63 42.26
CA ASP A 244 7.20 -37.09 42.31
C ASP A 244 8.53 -37.55 42.97
#